data_AF-A0A1E2S1C7-F1
#
_entry.id   AF-A0A1E2S1C7-F1
#
_cell.length_a   1.000
_cell.length_b   1.000
_cell.length_c   1.000
_cell.angle_alpha   90.00
_cell.angle_beta   90.00
_cell.angle_gamma   90.00
#
_symmetry.space_group_name_H-M   'P 1'
#
loop_
_entity.id
_entity.type
_entity.pdbx_description
1 polymer ?
#
loop_
_entity_poly.entity_id
_entity_poly.type
_entity_poly.pdbx_seq_one_letter_code
_entity_poly.pdbx_strand_id
1 'polypeptide(L)'
;MNQDIVNLFNPQTQQQNFDQIQIGISSPEKILSWSYGEIKKPETINYRTFKPERDGLFCARIFGPTKDYECLCGKYKRMKYKGVICEKCGVEVTLAKVRRERMGHIELAAPVAHIWFLKSLPSRIGLLLDMTLKDLERVLYFENYIVLEPGLTTLKPMELLTEEQYMEAQDEFGEDSFTAGIGAEAIRDLLKDLDLEKIAVDLREEIAETTSELKPKKLAKRLKVVEAFIMSGNRPEWMIMTQIPVIPPELRPLVPLDGGRFATSDLNDLYRRVINRNNRLKRLMELRAPDIIIRNEKRMLQEAVDALFDNGRRGRVITGANKRPLKSLADMLKGKQGRFRQNLLGKRVDYSGRSVIVVGPELKLHQCGLPKKMALELFKPFIYARLDAKGHASTVKQAKKLVEKEKPEVWDILDEVIREHPVLLNRAPTLHRLGIQAFEPTLVEGKAIQLHPLVCAAFNADFDGDQMAVHVPLSLEAQLEAAC
;
A
#
# COMPACT_ATOMS: atom_id res chain seq x y z
N MET A 1 -21.30 -7.84 38.29
CA MET A 1 -20.12 -8.64 38.74
C MET A 1 -19.68 -9.76 37.80
N ASN A 2 -20.31 -9.99 36.62
CA ASN A 2 -19.89 -11.06 35.68
C ASN A 2 -19.37 -10.56 34.32
N GLN A 3 -19.21 -9.25 34.11
CA GLN A 3 -18.68 -8.70 32.85
C GLN A 3 -17.16 -8.46 32.90
N ASP A 4 -16.58 -8.35 34.09
CA ASP A 4 -15.14 -8.05 34.25
C ASP A 4 -14.22 -9.26 33.97
N ILE A 5 -14.74 -10.48 34.08
CA ILE A 5 -13.96 -11.72 33.88
C ILE A 5 -13.69 -12.00 32.39
N VAL A 6 -14.54 -11.51 31.49
CA VAL A 6 -14.40 -11.73 30.03
C VAL A 6 -13.28 -10.88 29.43
N ASN A 7 -12.90 -9.78 30.09
CA ASN A 7 -11.85 -8.87 29.62
C ASN A 7 -10.41 -9.33 29.98
N LEU A 8 -10.22 -10.34 30.84
CA LEU A 8 -8.88 -10.81 31.21
C LEU A 8 -8.17 -11.62 30.10
N PHE A 9 -8.91 -12.20 29.15
CA PHE A 9 -8.36 -13.14 28.16
C PHE A 9 -8.18 -12.56 26.75
N ASN A 10 -8.54 -11.30 26.56
CA ASN A 10 -8.19 -10.57 25.36
C ASN A 10 -6.96 -9.73 25.73
N PRO A 11 -5.72 -10.13 25.41
CA PRO A 11 -4.62 -9.17 25.47
C PRO A 11 -5.04 -8.04 24.54
N GLN A 12 -5.47 -6.91 25.11
CA GLN A 12 -5.56 -5.67 24.37
C GLN A 12 -4.16 -5.51 23.77
N THR A 13 -4.05 -5.75 22.47
CA THR A 13 -2.78 -5.64 21.76
C THR A 13 -2.29 -4.25 22.09
N GLN A 14 -1.24 -4.14 22.92
CA GLN A 14 -0.70 -2.85 23.32
C GLN A 14 -0.47 -2.07 22.04
N GLN A 15 -1.16 -0.94 21.94
CA GLN A 15 -1.00 -0.05 20.81
C GLN A 15 0.46 0.35 20.83
N GLN A 16 1.24 -0.13 19.85
CA GLN A 16 2.65 0.20 19.77
C GLN A 16 2.74 1.69 19.45
N ASN A 17 2.85 2.49 20.49
CA ASN A 17 3.13 3.91 20.37
C ASN A 17 4.60 4.03 19.94
N PHE A 18 4.81 4.69 18.82
CA PHE A 18 6.13 5.00 18.31
C PHE A 18 6.22 6.52 18.13
N ASP A 19 7.37 7.10 18.46
CA ASP A 19 7.60 8.54 18.33
C ASP A 19 8.21 8.89 16.97
N GLN A 20 8.84 7.93 16.29
CA GLN A 20 9.58 8.15 15.05
C GLN A 20 9.30 7.05 14.02
N ILE A 21 9.28 7.44 12.75
CA ILE A 21 9.20 6.53 11.60
C ILE A 21 10.48 6.69 10.79
N GLN A 22 11.15 5.57 10.55
CA GLN A 22 12.33 5.50 9.68
C GLN A 22 12.01 4.72 8.39
N ILE A 23 12.63 5.12 7.29
CA ILE A 23 12.62 4.40 6.03
C ILE A 23 14.05 3.99 5.65
N GLY A 24 14.21 2.78 5.14
CA GLY A 24 15.50 2.24 4.71
C GLY A 24 15.33 1.22 3.58
N ILE A 25 16.43 0.85 2.94
CA ILE A 25 16.43 -0.19 1.91
C ILE A 25 16.28 -1.55 2.60
N SER A 26 15.50 -2.45 1.99
CA SER A 26 15.27 -3.77 2.56
C SER A 26 16.28 -4.75 1.98
N SER A 27 17.08 -5.38 2.85
CA SER A 27 17.96 -6.48 2.44
C SER A 27 17.13 -7.72 2.06
N PRO A 28 17.68 -8.63 1.23
CA PRO A 28 17.00 -9.90 0.92
C PRO A 28 16.64 -10.71 2.17
N GLU A 29 17.53 -10.74 3.16
CA GLU A 29 17.31 -11.40 4.45
C GLU A 29 16.13 -10.79 5.21
N LYS A 30 16.04 -9.45 5.21
CA LYS A 30 14.91 -8.74 5.85
C LYS A 30 13.59 -9.04 5.15
N ILE A 31 13.58 -9.11 3.82
CA ILE A 31 12.39 -9.51 3.05
C ILE A 31 11.94 -10.93 3.42
N LEU A 32 12.89 -11.86 3.57
CA LEU A 32 12.60 -13.23 4.02
C LEU A 32 12.07 -13.27 5.45
N SER A 33 12.59 -12.43 6.35
CA SER A 33 12.12 -12.34 7.75
C SER A 33 10.66 -11.92 7.89
N TRP A 34 10.14 -11.12 6.93
CA TRP A 34 8.73 -10.72 6.89
C TRP A 34 7.82 -11.80 6.30
N SER A 35 8.40 -12.76 5.62
CA SER A 35 7.66 -13.73 4.85
C SER A 35 7.22 -14.93 5.67
N TYR A 36 5.95 -15.30 5.51
CA TYR A 36 5.38 -16.51 6.09
C TYR A 36 5.47 -17.71 5.14
N GLY A 37 6.01 -17.51 3.93
CA GLY A 37 6.28 -18.59 2.98
C GLY A 37 6.41 -18.12 1.53
N GLU A 38 7.00 -19.01 0.74
CA GLU A 38 7.26 -18.80 -0.70
C GLU A 38 6.02 -19.13 -1.54
N ILE A 39 5.72 -18.27 -2.52
CA ILE A 39 4.65 -18.48 -3.49
C ILE A 39 5.26 -19.04 -4.77
N LYS A 40 4.97 -20.30 -5.05
CA LYS A 40 5.52 -21.03 -6.20
C LYS A 40 4.61 -20.99 -7.41
N LYS A 41 3.30 -20.91 -7.20
CA LYS A 41 2.33 -21.05 -8.28
C LYS A 41 1.53 -19.79 -8.52
N PRO A 42 1.16 -19.50 -9.78
CA PRO A 42 0.37 -18.32 -10.14
C PRO A 42 -1.12 -18.47 -9.81
N GLU A 43 -1.58 -19.65 -9.41
CA GLU A 43 -3.01 -19.87 -9.19
C GLU A 43 -3.53 -19.08 -7.98
N THR A 44 -4.81 -18.71 -8.03
CA THR A 44 -5.47 -17.92 -6.99
C THR A 44 -6.40 -18.80 -6.16
N ILE A 45 -7.56 -19.13 -6.72
CA ILE A 45 -8.59 -19.97 -6.11
C ILE A 45 -9.02 -21.05 -7.07
N ASN A 46 -9.52 -22.15 -6.53
CA ASN A 46 -10.12 -23.21 -7.30
C ASN A 46 -11.47 -22.76 -7.88
N TYR A 47 -11.69 -22.95 -9.18
CA TYR A 47 -12.90 -22.48 -9.86
C TYR A 47 -14.18 -23.21 -9.44
N ARG A 48 -14.09 -24.46 -8.93
CA ARG A 48 -15.27 -25.23 -8.49
C ARG A 48 -15.58 -25.02 -7.02
N THR A 49 -14.54 -25.06 -6.17
CA THR A 49 -14.71 -25.06 -4.71
C THR A 49 -14.55 -23.68 -4.07
N PHE A 50 -14.06 -22.69 -4.83
CA PHE A 50 -13.68 -21.35 -4.36
C PHE A 50 -12.68 -21.34 -3.20
N LYS A 51 -12.03 -22.48 -2.94
CA LYS A 51 -10.99 -22.60 -1.93
C LYS A 51 -9.66 -22.08 -2.49
N PRO A 52 -8.82 -21.43 -1.67
CA PRO A 52 -7.48 -21.04 -2.07
C PRO A 52 -6.63 -22.23 -2.49
N GLU A 53 -5.87 -22.07 -3.56
CA GLU A 53 -4.95 -23.10 -4.05
C GLU A 53 -3.69 -23.19 -3.17
N ARG A 54 -3.08 -24.38 -3.15
CA ARG A 54 -1.84 -24.63 -2.39
C ARG A 54 -0.67 -23.96 -3.12
N ASP A 55 0.14 -23.22 -2.36
CA ASP A 55 1.32 -22.46 -2.83
C ASP A 55 1.01 -21.40 -3.89
N GLY A 56 -0.27 -21.05 -4.03
CA GLY A 56 -0.77 -19.97 -4.87
C GLY A 56 -0.83 -18.62 -4.17
N LEU A 57 -1.26 -17.60 -4.90
CA LEU A 57 -1.33 -16.20 -4.46
C LEU A 57 -2.30 -15.96 -3.29
N PHE A 58 -3.21 -16.89 -2.99
CA PHE A 58 -4.16 -16.76 -1.87
C PHE A 58 -3.98 -17.86 -0.81
N CYS A 59 -2.89 -18.65 -0.89
CA CYS A 59 -2.67 -19.84 -0.09
C CYS A 59 -2.94 -19.62 1.41
N ALA A 60 -3.81 -20.44 1.99
CA ALA A 60 -4.16 -20.34 3.40
C ALA A 60 -3.01 -20.73 4.34
N ARG A 61 -2.05 -21.55 3.88
CA ARG A 61 -0.87 -21.93 4.66
C ARG A 61 0.04 -20.72 4.93
N ILE A 62 0.28 -19.91 3.89
CA ILE A 62 1.17 -18.75 3.94
C ILE A 62 0.47 -17.57 4.64
N PHE A 63 -0.75 -17.24 4.18
CA PHE A 63 -1.42 -16.02 4.62
C PHE A 63 -2.32 -16.20 5.86
N GLY A 64 -2.68 -17.43 6.23
CA GLY A 64 -3.58 -17.73 7.34
C GLY A 64 -4.99 -18.18 6.90
N PRO A 65 -5.88 -18.50 7.85
CA PRO A 65 -7.17 -19.13 7.60
C PRO A 65 -8.21 -18.16 7.00
N THR A 66 -9.13 -18.67 6.18
CA THR A 66 -10.21 -17.86 5.56
C THR A 66 -11.38 -17.58 6.51
N LYS A 67 -11.52 -18.37 7.58
CA LYS A 67 -12.55 -18.23 8.61
C LYS A 67 -11.91 -18.24 9.99
N ASP A 68 -12.52 -17.55 10.93
CA ASP A 68 -11.99 -17.44 12.29
C ASP A 68 -11.97 -18.81 12.99
N TYR A 69 -10.82 -19.17 13.56
CA TYR A 69 -10.60 -20.39 14.31
C TYR A 69 -11.01 -21.67 13.56
N GLU A 70 -10.83 -21.69 12.23
CA GLU A 70 -11.11 -22.84 11.38
C GLU A 70 -10.01 -23.04 10.33
N CYS A 71 -9.45 -24.26 10.27
CA CYS A 71 -8.50 -24.62 9.22
C CYS A 71 -9.20 -24.87 7.87
N LEU A 72 -8.47 -24.77 6.75
CA LEU A 72 -9.05 -24.87 5.39
C LEU A 72 -9.79 -26.20 5.10
N CYS A 73 -9.31 -27.31 5.66
CA CYS A 73 -9.95 -28.62 5.48
C CYS A 73 -11.11 -28.88 6.45
N GLY A 74 -11.27 -28.06 7.49
CA GLY A 74 -12.30 -28.21 8.51
C GLY A 74 -12.04 -29.32 9.56
N LYS A 75 -10.85 -29.96 9.59
CA LYS A 75 -10.47 -30.94 10.64
C LYS A 75 -10.48 -30.30 12.02
N TYR A 76 -9.82 -29.14 12.16
CA TYR A 76 -9.80 -28.34 13.37
C TYR A 76 -10.72 -27.14 13.22
N LYS A 77 -11.70 -27.03 14.13
CA LYS A 77 -12.68 -25.95 14.21
C LYS A 77 -12.89 -25.52 15.66
N ARG A 78 -13.26 -24.26 15.86
CA ARG A 78 -13.53 -23.59 17.14
C ARG A 78 -12.24 -23.16 17.86
N MET A 79 -12.42 -22.23 18.80
CA MET A 79 -11.34 -21.57 19.54
C MET A 79 -10.45 -22.50 20.35
N LYS A 80 -10.91 -23.71 20.71
CA LYS A 80 -10.11 -24.71 21.46
C LYS A 80 -8.83 -25.15 20.75
N TYR A 81 -8.76 -25.05 19.43
CA TYR A 81 -7.58 -25.42 18.64
C TYR A 81 -6.75 -24.20 18.23
N LYS A 82 -6.92 -23.05 18.89
CA LYS A 82 -6.15 -21.84 18.60
C LYS A 82 -4.64 -22.13 18.65
N GLY A 83 -3.92 -21.74 17.59
CA GLY A 83 -2.47 -21.94 17.46
C GLY A 83 -2.05 -23.33 16.95
N VAL A 84 -2.98 -24.28 16.79
CA VAL A 84 -2.67 -25.60 16.22
C VAL A 84 -2.52 -25.50 14.70
N ILE A 85 -1.40 -26.01 14.16
CA ILE A 85 -1.18 -26.14 12.73
C ILE A 85 -1.78 -27.47 12.25
N CYS A 86 -2.66 -27.40 11.24
CA CYS A 86 -3.31 -28.60 10.74
C CYS A 86 -2.36 -29.51 9.93
N GLU A 87 -2.18 -30.76 10.33
CA GLU A 87 -1.36 -31.74 9.58
C GLU A 87 -1.81 -31.97 8.13
N LYS A 88 -3.12 -31.88 7.85
CA LYS A 88 -3.67 -32.16 6.51
C LYS A 88 -3.46 -31.02 5.52
N CYS A 89 -3.68 -29.77 5.96
CA CYS A 89 -3.63 -28.60 5.08
C CYS A 89 -2.51 -27.60 5.41
N GLY A 90 -1.77 -27.79 6.50
CA GLY A 90 -0.71 -26.89 6.96
C GLY A 90 -1.19 -25.52 7.43
N VAL A 91 -2.52 -25.33 7.59
CA VAL A 91 -3.09 -24.03 7.97
C VAL A 91 -3.16 -23.93 9.48
N GLU A 92 -2.62 -22.84 10.01
CA GLU A 92 -2.71 -22.46 11.41
C GLU A 92 -4.12 -21.99 11.76
N VAL A 93 -4.64 -22.44 12.91
CA VAL A 93 -5.96 -22.05 13.40
C VAL A 93 -5.85 -20.74 14.19
N THR A 94 -6.12 -19.62 13.53
CA THR A 94 -6.11 -18.26 14.09
C THR A 94 -7.32 -17.45 13.62
N LEU A 95 -7.35 -16.16 13.96
CA LEU A 95 -8.29 -15.20 13.35
C LEU A 95 -7.97 -15.02 11.86
N ALA A 96 -9.00 -14.78 11.04
CA ALA A 96 -8.85 -14.51 9.62
C ALA A 96 -8.17 -13.15 9.35
N LYS A 97 -8.26 -12.20 10.29
CA LYS A 97 -7.63 -10.86 10.22
C LYS A 97 -6.13 -10.91 9.92
N VAL A 98 -5.43 -11.98 10.33
CA VAL A 98 -3.99 -12.14 10.04
C VAL A 98 -3.68 -12.16 8.54
N ARG A 99 -4.66 -12.49 7.68
CA ARG A 99 -4.53 -12.45 6.21
C ARG A 99 -4.35 -11.05 5.64
N ARG A 100 -4.58 -10.02 6.46
CA ARG A 100 -4.29 -8.62 6.13
C ARG A 100 -2.86 -8.20 6.45
N GLU A 101 -2.18 -8.94 7.32
CA GLU A 101 -0.89 -8.56 7.91
C GLU A 101 0.25 -9.45 7.39
N ARG A 102 0.02 -10.75 7.20
CA ARG A 102 1.03 -11.72 6.75
C ARG A 102 1.44 -11.49 5.30
N MET A 103 2.74 -11.36 5.06
CA MET A 103 3.32 -11.26 3.71
C MET A 103 3.85 -12.61 3.23
N GLY A 104 3.91 -12.77 1.91
CA GLY A 104 4.61 -13.87 1.25
C GLY A 104 5.85 -13.35 0.52
N HIS A 105 6.65 -14.24 -0.07
CA HIS A 105 7.73 -13.84 -0.97
C HIS A 105 7.74 -14.70 -2.25
N ILE A 106 8.40 -14.19 -3.29
CA ILE A 106 8.73 -14.92 -4.51
C ILE A 106 10.25 -14.90 -4.65
N GLU A 107 10.85 -16.08 -4.72
CA GLU A 107 12.26 -16.25 -5.04
C GLU A 107 12.49 -16.17 -6.54
N LEU A 108 13.25 -15.16 -6.96
CA LEU A 108 13.59 -14.95 -8.35
C LEU A 108 14.68 -15.92 -8.80
N ALA A 109 14.52 -16.45 -10.02
CA ALA A 109 15.51 -17.31 -10.66
C ALA A 109 16.77 -16.55 -11.09
N ALA A 110 16.62 -15.26 -11.40
CA ALA A 110 17.69 -14.34 -11.71
C ALA A 110 17.45 -13.01 -10.96
N PRO A 111 18.50 -12.32 -10.47
CA PRO A 111 18.40 -10.98 -9.91
C PRO A 111 17.75 -10.00 -10.89
N VAL A 112 17.01 -9.02 -10.36
CA VAL A 112 16.26 -8.02 -11.12
C VAL A 112 16.52 -6.65 -10.55
N ALA A 113 16.87 -5.68 -11.38
CA ALA A 113 17.10 -4.32 -10.93
C ALA A 113 15.79 -3.64 -10.51
N HIS A 114 15.76 -2.99 -9.36
CA HIS A 114 14.56 -2.29 -8.94
C HIS A 114 14.38 -0.98 -9.75
N ILE A 115 13.27 -0.89 -10.49
CA ILE A 115 12.97 0.19 -11.44
C ILE A 115 13.12 1.62 -10.89
N TRP A 116 12.78 1.86 -9.62
CA TRP A 116 12.94 3.19 -9.01
C TRP A 116 14.41 3.62 -8.87
N PHE A 117 15.34 2.73 -8.52
CA PHE A 117 16.76 3.12 -8.39
C PHE A 117 17.42 3.29 -9.75
N LEU A 118 16.91 2.60 -10.78
CA LEU A 118 17.35 2.71 -12.16
C LEU A 118 16.83 3.97 -12.84
N LYS A 119 15.51 4.14 -12.95
CA LYS A 119 14.85 5.15 -13.79
C LYS A 119 14.43 6.42 -13.06
N SER A 120 14.58 6.51 -11.73
CA SER A 120 14.38 7.80 -11.06
C SER A 120 15.47 8.76 -11.50
N LEU A 121 15.13 10.04 -11.70
CA LEU A 121 16.10 11.07 -12.07
C LEU A 121 16.52 11.85 -10.82
N PRO A 122 17.82 11.90 -10.46
CA PRO A 122 18.93 11.17 -11.08
C PRO A 122 18.96 9.68 -10.70
N SER A 123 19.49 8.83 -11.60
CA SER A 123 19.63 7.39 -11.39
C SER A 123 20.61 7.12 -10.26
N ARG A 124 20.23 6.34 -9.25
CA ARG A 124 21.11 6.05 -8.11
C ARG A 124 22.19 5.05 -8.50
N ILE A 125 21.82 4.03 -9.28
CA ILE A 125 22.76 3.05 -9.82
C ILE A 125 23.74 3.73 -10.78
N GLY A 126 23.24 4.59 -11.69
CA GLY A 126 24.09 5.32 -12.63
C GLY A 126 25.07 6.28 -11.96
N LEU A 127 24.65 6.97 -10.91
CA LEU A 127 25.56 7.84 -10.15
C LEU A 127 26.65 7.04 -9.42
N LEU A 128 26.33 5.89 -8.83
CA LEU A 128 27.32 5.08 -8.10
C LEU A 128 28.40 4.53 -9.05
N LEU A 129 27.98 3.97 -10.18
CA LEU A 129 28.87 3.38 -11.19
C LEU A 129 29.51 4.42 -12.14
N ASP A 130 29.16 5.71 -12.00
CA ASP A 130 29.51 6.79 -12.95
C ASP A 130 29.19 6.48 -14.43
N MET A 131 28.12 5.72 -14.66
CA MET A 131 27.66 5.34 -16.00
C MET A 131 26.46 6.17 -16.43
N THR A 132 26.30 6.35 -17.74
CA THR A 132 25.07 6.96 -18.25
C THR A 132 23.89 6.00 -18.10
N LEU A 133 22.68 6.57 -17.96
CA LEU A 133 21.46 5.76 -17.85
C LEU A 133 21.24 4.87 -19.09
N LYS A 134 21.61 5.36 -20.29
CA LYS A 134 21.47 4.59 -21.53
C LYS A 134 22.38 3.37 -21.54
N ASP A 135 23.60 3.53 -21.07
CA ASP A 135 24.59 2.45 -20.99
C ASP A 135 24.16 1.38 -19.99
N LEU A 136 23.65 1.78 -18.82
CA LEU A 136 23.07 0.85 -17.86
C LEU A 136 21.88 0.08 -18.42
N GLU A 137 21.02 0.73 -19.20
CA GLU A 137 19.89 0.05 -19.84
C GLU A 137 20.34 -0.98 -20.88
N ARG A 138 21.38 -0.68 -21.66
CA ARG A 138 21.98 -1.62 -22.62
C ARG A 138 22.48 -2.88 -21.93
N VAL A 139 23.14 -2.73 -20.78
CA VAL A 139 23.61 -3.89 -19.99
C VAL A 139 22.42 -4.66 -19.39
N LEU A 140 21.47 -3.97 -18.74
CA LEU A 140 20.32 -4.61 -18.08
C LEU A 140 19.39 -5.37 -19.03
N TYR A 141 19.23 -4.88 -20.26
CA TYR A 141 18.34 -5.48 -21.26
C TYR A 141 19.03 -6.40 -22.25
N PHE A 142 20.24 -6.84 -21.90
CA PHE A 142 21.01 -7.83 -22.65
C PHE A 142 21.38 -7.38 -24.08
N GLU A 143 21.70 -6.10 -24.26
CA GLU A 143 22.23 -5.56 -25.52
C GLU A 143 23.76 -5.58 -25.56
N ASN A 144 24.42 -5.14 -24.47
CA ASN A 144 25.88 -5.07 -24.37
C ASN A 144 26.38 -5.79 -23.11
N TYR A 145 27.60 -6.33 -23.18
CA TYR A 145 28.34 -6.81 -22.03
C TYR A 145 29.06 -5.67 -21.32
N ILE A 146 29.35 -5.86 -20.04
CA ILE A 146 30.19 -4.96 -19.24
C ILE A 146 31.37 -5.74 -18.67
N VAL A 147 32.57 -5.21 -18.81
CA VAL A 147 33.79 -5.78 -18.22
C VAL A 147 33.72 -5.62 -16.70
N LEU A 148 33.69 -6.73 -15.99
CA LEU A 148 33.72 -6.78 -14.52
C LEU A 148 35.16 -6.70 -14.03
N GLU A 149 35.99 -7.62 -14.54
CA GLU A 149 37.41 -7.70 -14.21
C GLU A 149 38.23 -7.77 -15.51
N PRO A 150 39.03 -6.74 -15.83
CA PRO A 150 39.80 -6.69 -17.06
C PRO A 150 41.02 -7.63 -17.06
N GLY A 151 41.44 -8.14 -15.90
CA GLY A 151 42.59 -9.04 -15.80
C GLY A 151 43.88 -8.41 -16.35
N LEU A 152 44.61 -9.17 -17.16
CA LEU A 152 45.85 -8.73 -17.83
C LEU A 152 45.63 -8.22 -19.27
N THR A 153 44.35 -8.03 -19.66
CA THR A 153 44.00 -7.61 -21.02
C THR A 153 44.13 -6.10 -21.22
N THR A 154 43.92 -5.63 -22.45
CA THR A 154 43.90 -4.21 -22.81
C THR A 154 42.59 -3.51 -22.44
N LEU A 155 41.58 -4.26 -21.98
CA LEU A 155 40.24 -3.77 -21.67
C LEU A 155 40.22 -2.92 -20.40
N LYS A 156 39.29 -1.97 -20.33
CA LYS A 156 39.08 -1.14 -19.13
C LYS A 156 37.96 -1.71 -18.26
N PRO A 157 38.04 -1.53 -16.93
CA PRO A 157 36.92 -1.87 -16.05
C PRO A 157 35.68 -1.03 -16.42
N MET A 158 34.50 -1.64 -16.38
CA MET A 158 33.22 -1.04 -16.78
C MET A 158 33.13 -0.60 -18.25
N GLU A 159 34.04 -1.06 -19.11
CA GLU A 159 33.93 -0.88 -20.55
C GLU A 159 32.77 -1.71 -21.10
N LEU A 160 32.04 -1.14 -22.07
CA LEU A 160 30.92 -1.79 -22.72
C LEU A 160 31.38 -2.46 -24.00
N LEU A 161 31.07 -3.74 -24.14
CA LEU A 161 31.39 -4.53 -25.33
C LEU A 161 30.09 -4.92 -26.03
N THR A 162 30.03 -4.74 -27.35
CA THR A 162 28.98 -5.39 -28.16
C THR A 162 29.20 -6.91 -28.18
N GLU A 163 28.21 -7.67 -28.63
CA GLU A 163 28.37 -9.12 -28.75
C GLU A 163 29.52 -9.50 -29.69
N GLU A 164 29.71 -8.77 -30.79
CA GLU A 164 30.83 -8.96 -31.72
C GLU A 164 32.18 -8.68 -31.05
N GLN A 165 32.31 -7.53 -30.38
CA GLN A 165 33.54 -7.15 -29.68
C GLN A 165 33.88 -8.09 -28.53
N TYR A 166 32.87 -8.62 -27.85
CA TYR A 166 33.06 -9.61 -26.79
C TYR A 166 33.63 -10.91 -27.36
N MET A 167 33.09 -11.39 -28.49
CA MET A 167 33.62 -12.59 -29.16
C MET A 167 35.05 -12.37 -29.67
N GLU A 168 35.33 -11.22 -30.29
CA GLU A 168 36.69 -10.86 -30.74
C GLU A 168 37.69 -10.81 -29.57
N ALA A 169 37.29 -10.22 -28.43
CA ALA A 169 38.12 -10.17 -27.24
C ALA A 169 38.33 -11.56 -26.62
N GLN A 170 37.32 -12.44 -26.65
CA GLN A 170 37.47 -13.83 -26.23
C GLN A 170 38.42 -14.62 -27.15
N ASP A 171 38.37 -14.39 -28.45
CA ASP A 171 39.25 -15.02 -29.44
C ASP A 171 40.71 -14.54 -29.29
N GLU A 172 40.92 -13.25 -28.98
CA GLU A 172 42.25 -12.64 -28.85
C GLU A 172 42.93 -13.00 -27.51
N PHE A 173 42.22 -12.83 -26.39
CA PHE A 173 42.82 -12.96 -25.05
C PHE A 173 42.54 -14.32 -24.39
N GLY A 174 41.56 -15.08 -24.89
CA GLY A 174 41.10 -16.35 -24.31
C GLY A 174 40.01 -16.16 -23.26
N GLU A 175 39.14 -17.16 -23.09
CA GLU A 175 37.93 -17.09 -22.25
C GLU A 175 38.20 -16.75 -20.77
N ASP A 176 39.33 -17.18 -20.21
CA ASP A 176 39.67 -17.00 -18.78
C ASP A 176 40.50 -15.74 -18.50
N SER A 177 40.81 -14.93 -19.51
CA SER A 177 41.73 -13.79 -19.38
C SER A 177 41.08 -12.54 -18.79
N PHE A 178 39.77 -12.37 -18.99
CA PHE A 178 38.96 -11.30 -18.44
C PHE A 178 37.55 -11.81 -18.13
N THR A 179 36.87 -11.17 -17.19
CA THR A 179 35.47 -11.48 -16.87
C THR A 179 34.58 -10.35 -17.36
N ALA A 180 33.65 -10.63 -18.28
CA ALA A 180 32.58 -9.71 -18.62
C ALA A 180 31.21 -10.36 -18.38
N GLY A 181 30.27 -9.56 -17.88
CA GLY A 181 28.93 -9.99 -17.53
C GLY A 181 27.87 -9.22 -18.30
N ILE A 182 26.63 -9.71 -18.26
CA ILE A 182 25.48 -9.04 -18.85
C ILE A 182 24.25 -9.14 -17.94
N GLY A 183 23.35 -8.16 -18.03
CA GLY A 183 22.11 -8.14 -17.25
C GLY A 183 22.28 -7.61 -15.83
N ALA A 184 21.27 -7.86 -15.00
CA ALA A 184 21.22 -7.38 -13.62
C ALA A 184 22.21 -8.11 -12.69
N GLU A 185 22.68 -9.30 -13.06
CA GLU A 185 23.72 -10.05 -12.32
C GLU A 185 25.05 -9.28 -12.37
N ALA A 186 25.50 -8.89 -13.57
CA ALA A 186 26.71 -8.12 -13.76
C ALA A 186 26.70 -6.80 -12.98
N ILE A 187 25.60 -6.06 -13.03
CA ILE A 187 25.46 -4.81 -12.27
C ILE A 187 25.46 -5.05 -10.76
N ARG A 188 24.87 -6.16 -10.30
CA ARG A 188 24.89 -6.51 -8.88
C ARG A 188 26.30 -6.81 -8.40
N ASP A 189 27.08 -7.54 -9.18
CA ASP A 189 28.46 -7.89 -8.83
C ASP A 189 29.34 -6.63 -8.82
N LEU A 190 29.23 -5.75 -9.84
CA LEU A 190 29.87 -4.43 -9.82
C LEU A 190 29.53 -3.63 -8.57
N LEU A 191 28.24 -3.57 -8.18
CA LEU A 191 27.81 -2.82 -7.00
C LEU A 191 28.32 -3.42 -5.69
N LYS A 192 28.53 -4.74 -5.64
CA LYS A 192 29.02 -5.47 -4.46
C LYS A 192 30.51 -5.22 -4.23
N ASP A 193 31.28 -5.04 -5.31
CA ASP A 193 32.73 -4.85 -5.25
C ASP A 193 33.13 -3.37 -5.06
N LEU A 194 32.16 -2.45 -5.02
CA LEU A 194 32.42 -1.03 -4.75
C LEU A 194 32.90 -0.80 -3.30
N ASP A 195 34.10 -0.22 -3.18
CA ASP A 195 34.59 0.34 -1.93
C ASP A 195 34.13 1.80 -1.79
N LEU A 196 33.02 2.01 -1.06
CA LEU A 196 32.40 3.32 -0.90
C LEU A 196 33.31 4.32 -0.16
N GLU A 197 34.15 3.85 0.77
CA GLU A 197 35.03 4.73 1.55
C GLU A 197 36.14 5.30 0.68
N LYS A 198 36.79 4.45 -0.13
CA LYS A 198 37.78 4.88 -1.11
C LYS A 198 37.18 5.86 -2.12
N ILE A 199 36.05 5.50 -2.72
CA ILE A 199 35.36 6.37 -3.69
C ILE A 199 35.03 7.73 -3.07
N ALA A 200 34.64 7.78 -1.79
CA ALA A 200 34.36 9.05 -1.13
C ALA A 200 35.62 9.92 -0.93
N VAL A 201 36.78 9.32 -0.68
CA VAL A 201 38.07 10.04 -0.60
C VAL A 201 38.47 10.54 -1.98
N ASP A 202 38.49 9.67 -2.98
CA ASP A 202 38.89 10.00 -4.36
C ASP A 202 38.03 11.15 -4.92
N LEU A 203 36.70 11.09 -4.70
CA LEU A 203 35.80 12.15 -5.16
C LEU A 203 36.05 13.49 -4.47
N ARG A 204 36.50 13.51 -3.21
CA ARG A 204 36.82 14.77 -2.51
C ARG A 204 38.10 15.38 -3.07
N GLU A 205 39.10 14.55 -3.37
CA GLU A 205 40.34 14.98 -4.00
C GLU A 205 40.08 15.53 -5.41
N GLU A 206 39.34 14.80 -6.25
CA GLU A 206 38.97 15.25 -7.61
C GLU A 206 38.19 16.58 -7.59
N ILE A 207 37.30 16.78 -6.62
CA ILE A 207 36.56 18.04 -6.48
C ILE A 207 37.50 19.21 -6.15
N ALA A 208 38.53 18.97 -5.33
CA ALA A 208 39.50 20.00 -4.93
C ALA A 208 40.46 20.38 -6.06
N GLU A 209 40.88 19.40 -6.88
CA GLU A 209 41.80 19.63 -8.00
C GLU A 209 41.13 20.25 -9.24
N THR A 210 39.83 20.04 -9.40
CA THR A 210 39.12 20.43 -10.61
C THR A 210 38.92 21.95 -10.71
N THR A 211 39.46 22.56 -11.77
CA THR A 211 39.32 24.00 -12.08
C THR A 211 38.05 24.38 -12.84
N SER A 212 37.35 23.42 -13.46
CA SER A 212 36.13 23.68 -14.25
C SER A 212 34.87 23.81 -13.38
N GLU A 213 33.89 24.65 -13.73
CA GLU A 213 32.68 24.84 -12.91
C GLU A 213 31.66 23.68 -12.94
N LEU A 214 31.59 22.91 -14.02
CA LEU A 214 30.52 21.90 -14.24
C LEU A 214 30.85 20.52 -13.66
N LYS A 215 32.10 20.07 -13.76
CA LYS A 215 32.58 18.80 -13.21
C LYS A 215 32.39 18.68 -11.68
N PRO A 216 32.75 19.66 -10.83
CA PRO A 216 32.59 19.55 -9.39
C PRO A 216 31.11 19.44 -8.99
N LYS A 217 30.18 20.06 -9.74
CA LYS A 217 28.74 19.89 -9.52
C LYS A 217 28.26 18.44 -9.78
N LYS A 218 28.85 17.73 -10.76
CA LYS A 218 28.55 16.33 -11.04
C LYS A 218 29.15 15.43 -9.94
N LEU A 219 30.41 15.63 -9.61
CA LEU A 219 31.12 14.88 -8.57
C LEU A 219 30.47 15.05 -7.19
N ALA A 220 30.08 16.27 -6.83
CA ALA A 220 29.38 16.54 -5.57
C ALA A 220 28.04 15.80 -5.47
N LYS A 221 27.30 15.66 -6.58
CA LYS A 221 26.06 14.85 -6.60
C LYS A 221 26.33 13.37 -6.38
N ARG A 222 27.45 12.84 -6.91
CA ARG A 222 27.89 11.46 -6.71
C ARG A 222 28.35 11.24 -5.27
N LEU A 223 29.23 12.09 -4.76
CA LEU A 223 29.74 12.07 -3.39
C LEU A 223 28.58 12.07 -2.37
N LYS A 224 27.58 12.93 -2.57
CA LYS A 224 26.38 12.98 -1.71
C LYS A 224 25.63 11.63 -1.63
N VAL A 225 25.58 10.88 -2.73
CA VAL A 225 24.93 9.55 -2.74
C VAL A 225 25.81 8.53 -2.01
N VAL A 226 27.12 8.53 -2.26
CA VAL A 226 28.08 7.63 -1.61
C VAL A 226 28.07 7.85 -0.09
N GLU A 227 28.16 9.09 0.37
CA GLU A 227 28.09 9.43 1.80
C GLU A 227 26.76 9.01 2.43
N ALA A 228 25.65 9.14 1.71
CA ALA A 228 24.35 8.70 2.20
C ALA A 228 24.28 7.16 2.38
N PHE A 229 24.93 6.38 1.52
CA PHE A 229 25.04 4.93 1.69
C PHE A 229 25.91 4.57 2.91
N ILE A 230 27.06 5.24 3.07
CA ILE A 230 27.95 5.04 4.24
C ILE A 230 27.21 5.35 5.54
N MET A 231 26.55 6.53 5.63
CA MET A 231 25.83 6.95 6.83
C MET A 231 24.63 6.05 7.16
N SER A 232 23.96 5.51 6.15
CA SER A 232 22.77 4.68 6.35
C SER A 232 23.06 3.21 6.61
N GLY A 233 24.31 2.76 6.42
CA GLY A 233 24.72 1.36 6.54
C GLY A 233 24.06 0.42 5.53
N ASN A 234 23.36 0.97 4.53
CA ASN A 234 22.75 0.17 3.46
C ASN A 234 23.83 -0.27 2.48
N ARG A 235 23.69 -1.47 1.93
CA ARG A 235 24.59 -1.94 0.88
C ARG A 235 24.07 -1.62 -0.53
N PRO A 236 24.91 -1.16 -1.48
CA PRO A 236 24.47 -0.78 -2.82
C PRO A 236 23.79 -1.92 -3.60
N GLU A 237 24.24 -3.15 -3.43
CA GLU A 237 23.72 -4.32 -4.13
C GLU A 237 22.26 -4.64 -3.78
N TRP A 238 21.72 -4.11 -2.66
CA TRP A 238 20.31 -4.28 -2.29
C TRP A 238 19.34 -3.54 -3.23
N MET A 239 19.85 -2.66 -4.10
CA MET A 239 19.05 -2.09 -5.19
C MET A 239 18.70 -3.12 -6.28
N ILE A 240 19.43 -4.24 -6.33
CA ILE A 240 19.15 -5.38 -7.20
C ILE A 240 18.43 -6.45 -6.36
N MET A 241 17.19 -6.71 -6.69
CA MET A 241 16.33 -7.62 -5.96
C MET A 241 16.58 -9.08 -6.36
N THR A 242 16.76 -9.94 -5.36
CA THR A 242 16.74 -11.40 -5.52
C THR A 242 15.43 -12.02 -5.03
N GLN A 243 14.73 -11.32 -4.14
CA GLN A 243 13.48 -11.74 -3.51
C GLN A 243 12.43 -10.64 -3.66
N ILE A 244 11.21 -11.00 -4.05
CA ILE A 244 10.10 -10.04 -4.15
C ILE A 244 9.08 -10.30 -3.03
N PRO A 245 8.80 -9.32 -2.16
CA PRO A 245 7.70 -9.46 -1.20
C PRO A 245 6.34 -9.41 -1.92
N VAL A 246 5.44 -10.29 -1.51
CA VAL A 246 4.06 -10.34 -2.00
C VAL A 246 3.13 -9.78 -0.93
N ILE A 247 2.36 -8.76 -1.30
CA ILE A 247 1.44 -8.11 -0.37
C ILE A 247 0.33 -9.08 0.10
N PRO A 248 -0.22 -8.88 1.31
CA PRO A 248 -1.29 -9.70 1.85
C PRO A 248 -2.53 -9.75 0.93
N PRO A 249 -3.22 -10.91 0.83
CA PRO A 249 -4.34 -11.11 -0.10
C PRO A 249 -5.54 -10.19 0.16
N GLU A 250 -5.78 -9.76 1.40
CA GLU A 250 -6.88 -8.82 1.69
C GLU A 250 -6.65 -7.42 1.09
N LEU A 251 -5.39 -7.04 0.85
CA LEU A 251 -5.07 -5.76 0.18
C LEU A 251 -5.21 -5.84 -1.35
N ARG A 252 -5.38 -7.06 -1.88
CA ARG A 252 -5.58 -7.36 -3.31
C ARG A 252 -6.72 -8.39 -3.49
N PRO A 253 -7.94 -8.07 -3.04
CA PRO A 253 -9.02 -9.04 -2.92
C PRO A 253 -9.48 -9.55 -4.28
N LEU A 254 -10.07 -10.74 -4.24
CA LEU A 254 -10.80 -11.36 -5.33
C LEU A 254 -12.24 -11.54 -4.82
N VAL A 255 -13.14 -10.69 -5.29
CA VAL A 255 -14.52 -10.61 -4.77
C VAL A 255 -15.46 -11.27 -5.78
N PRO A 256 -16.26 -12.26 -5.37
CA PRO A 256 -17.31 -12.79 -6.24
C PRO A 256 -18.36 -11.72 -6.50
N LEU A 257 -18.73 -11.58 -7.77
CA LEU A 257 -19.86 -10.77 -8.23
C LEU A 257 -21.02 -11.68 -8.60
N ASP A 258 -22.21 -11.09 -8.69
CA ASP A 258 -23.41 -11.79 -9.17
C ASP A 258 -23.18 -12.36 -10.57
N GLY A 259 -23.70 -13.57 -10.81
CA GLY A 259 -23.50 -14.29 -12.08
C GLY A 259 -22.18 -15.05 -12.20
N GLY A 260 -21.52 -15.38 -11.08
CA GLY A 260 -20.34 -16.24 -11.04
C GLY A 260 -19.06 -15.58 -11.59
N ARG A 261 -19.07 -14.27 -11.78
CA ARG A 261 -17.90 -13.48 -12.19
C ARG A 261 -17.08 -13.10 -10.96
N PHE A 262 -15.81 -12.77 -11.17
CA PHE A 262 -14.93 -12.30 -10.12
C PHE A 262 -14.36 -10.92 -10.45
N ALA A 263 -14.46 -10.00 -9.49
CA ALA A 263 -13.69 -8.77 -9.52
C ALA A 263 -12.29 -9.05 -8.96
N THR A 264 -11.27 -8.95 -9.81
CA THR A 264 -9.87 -9.13 -9.44
C THR A 264 -9.16 -7.78 -9.35
N SER A 265 -8.29 -7.63 -8.36
CA SER A 265 -7.33 -6.53 -8.33
C SER A 265 -6.29 -6.69 -9.45
N ASP A 266 -5.96 -5.59 -10.13
CA ASP A 266 -4.93 -5.52 -11.20
C ASP A 266 -3.57 -6.06 -10.73
N LEU A 267 -3.24 -5.90 -9.43
CA LEU A 267 -2.00 -6.43 -8.85
C LEU A 267 -1.89 -7.95 -8.95
N ASN A 268 -3.01 -8.68 -8.84
CA ASN A 268 -2.97 -10.14 -8.96
C ASN A 268 -2.52 -10.57 -10.36
N ASP A 269 -2.93 -9.84 -11.40
CA ASP A 269 -2.49 -10.13 -12.78
C ASP A 269 -1.00 -9.82 -12.98
N LEU A 270 -0.49 -8.75 -12.38
CA LEU A 270 0.94 -8.42 -12.40
C LEU A 270 1.77 -9.47 -11.66
N TYR A 271 1.35 -9.89 -10.46
CA TYR A 271 2.02 -10.98 -9.73
C TYR A 271 1.99 -12.31 -10.51
N ARG A 272 0.86 -12.66 -11.13
CA ARG A 272 0.75 -13.86 -11.97
C ARG A 272 1.75 -13.84 -13.12
N ARG A 273 1.93 -12.69 -13.79
CA ARG A 273 2.91 -12.53 -14.86
C ARG A 273 4.33 -12.77 -14.35
N VAL A 274 4.72 -12.16 -13.22
CA VAL A 274 6.04 -12.36 -12.61
C VAL A 274 6.27 -13.83 -12.28
N ILE A 275 5.34 -14.49 -11.59
CA ILE A 275 5.47 -15.90 -11.19
C ILE A 275 5.58 -16.82 -12.42
N ASN A 276 4.75 -16.58 -13.45
CA ASN A 276 4.80 -17.37 -14.69
C ASN A 276 6.14 -17.25 -15.41
N ARG A 277 6.66 -16.02 -15.54
CA ARG A 277 7.97 -15.76 -16.16
C ARG A 277 9.11 -16.36 -15.34
N ASN A 278 9.06 -16.20 -14.03
CA ASN A 278 10.05 -16.76 -13.11
C ASN A 278 10.10 -18.30 -13.17
N ASN A 279 8.94 -18.96 -13.13
CA ASN A 279 8.87 -20.42 -13.23
C ASN A 279 9.31 -20.93 -14.59
N ARG A 280 9.00 -20.20 -15.67
CA ARG A 280 9.47 -20.52 -17.02
C ARG A 280 10.99 -20.41 -17.10
N LEU A 281 11.58 -19.36 -16.52
CA LEU A 281 13.03 -19.18 -16.46
C LEU A 281 13.71 -20.30 -15.65
N LYS A 282 13.19 -20.66 -14.47
CA LYS A 282 13.71 -21.80 -13.67
C LYS A 282 13.76 -23.09 -14.51
N ARG A 283 12.65 -23.42 -15.20
CA ARG A 283 12.59 -24.60 -16.08
C ARG A 283 13.57 -24.55 -17.25
N LEU A 284 13.74 -23.39 -17.87
CA LEU A 284 14.69 -23.24 -18.99
C LEU A 284 16.14 -23.43 -18.53
N MET A 285 16.49 -22.96 -17.33
CA MET A 285 17.80 -23.16 -16.73
C MET A 285 18.03 -24.64 -16.34
N GLU A 286 17.02 -25.31 -15.77
CA GLU A 286 17.08 -26.75 -15.45
C GLU A 286 17.31 -27.61 -16.70
N LEU A 287 16.67 -27.25 -17.82
CA LEU A 287 16.81 -27.93 -19.11
C LEU A 287 18.09 -27.53 -19.88
N ARG A 288 18.91 -26.62 -19.34
CA ARG A 288 20.09 -26.04 -20.01
C ARG A 288 19.77 -25.56 -21.42
N ALA A 289 18.67 -24.81 -21.55
CA ALA A 289 18.28 -24.22 -22.82
C ALA A 289 19.37 -23.25 -23.35
N PRO A 290 19.45 -23.00 -24.67
CA PRO A 290 20.40 -22.05 -25.24
C PRO A 290 20.34 -20.65 -24.61
N ASP A 291 21.49 -19.98 -24.50
CA ASP A 291 21.63 -18.70 -23.80
C ASP A 291 20.74 -17.59 -24.36
N ILE A 292 20.53 -17.55 -25.68
CA ILE A 292 19.63 -16.57 -26.33
C ILE A 292 18.22 -16.64 -25.73
N ILE A 293 17.72 -17.86 -25.48
CA ILE A 293 16.39 -18.08 -24.90
C ILE A 293 16.38 -17.67 -23.42
N ILE A 294 17.44 -18.00 -22.68
CA ILE A 294 17.57 -17.63 -21.26
C ILE A 294 17.64 -16.10 -21.11
N ARG A 295 18.47 -15.41 -21.91
CA ARG A 295 18.59 -13.94 -21.91
C ARG A 295 17.25 -13.26 -22.21
N ASN A 296 16.53 -13.75 -23.23
CA ASN A 296 15.21 -13.22 -23.54
C ASN A 296 14.22 -13.42 -22.37
N GLU A 297 14.22 -14.58 -21.70
CA GLU A 297 13.34 -14.81 -20.56
C GLU A 297 13.75 -13.98 -19.32
N LYS A 298 15.06 -13.78 -19.07
CA LYS A 298 15.57 -12.84 -18.06
C LYS A 298 15.09 -11.40 -18.33
N ARG A 299 15.17 -10.93 -19.59
CA ARG A 299 14.62 -9.63 -20.00
C ARG A 299 13.11 -9.52 -19.77
N MET A 300 12.35 -10.55 -20.14
CA MET A 300 10.90 -10.59 -19.92
C MET A 300 10.53 -10.61 -18.42
N LEU A 301 11.35 -11.25 -17.59
CA LEU A 301 11.19 -11.23 -16.13
C LEU A 301 11.43 -9.83 -15.57
N GLN A 302 12.51 -9.15 -15.98
CA GLN A 302 12.79 -7.76 -15.62
C GLN A 302 11.61 -6.85 -15.99
N GLU A 303 11.07 -6.97 -17.20
CA GLU A 303 9.88 -6.22 -17.64
C GLU A 303 8.64 -6.48 -16.78
N ALA A 304 8.40 -7.73 -16.41
CA ALA A 304 7.25 -8.08 -15.58
C ALA A 304 7.36 -7.49 -14.17
N VAL A 305 8.57 -7.45 -13.60
CA VAL A 305 8.83 -6.85 -12.28
C VAL A 305 8.79 -5.32 -12.35
N ASP A 306 9.35 -4.71 -13.40
CA ASP A 306 9.23 -3.28 -13.65
C ASP A 306 7.75 -2.86 -13.64
N ALA A 307 6.90 -3.62 -14.34
CA ALA A 307 5.47 -3.33 -14.42
C ALA A 307 4.71 -3.56 -13.10
N LEU A 308 5.16 -4.50 -12.26
CA LEU A 308 4.60 -4.72 -10.93
C LEU A 308 4.82 -3.49 -10.04
N PHE A 309 6.03 -2.92 -10.05
CA PHE A 309 6.37 -1.75 -9.24
C PHE A 309 5.88 -0.44 -9.84
N ASP A 310 6.11 -0.19 -11.13
CA ASP A 310 5.69 1.04 -11.84
C ASP A 310 5.49 0.80 -13.35
N ASN A 311 4.27 0.41 -13.73
CA ASN A 311 3.87 0.06 -15.10
C ASN A 311 4.02 1.19 -16.13
N GLY A 312 4.14 2.46 -15.70
CA GLY A 312 4.23 3.62 -16.59
C GLY A 312 5.64 4.13 -16.85
N ARG A 313 6.65 3.68 -16.09
CA ARG A 313 8.01 4.26 -16.18
C ARG A 313 8.81 3.77 -17.37
N ARG A 314 8.41 2.66 -17.99
CA ARG A 314 9.13 2.05 -19.10
C ARG A 314 8.19 1.78 -20.27
N GLY A 315 8.58 2.32 -21.43
CA GLY A 315 8.05 1.95 -22.74
C GLY A 315 6.53 1.81 -22.78
N ARG A 316 6.06 0.67 -23.30
CA ARG A 316 4.63 0.39 -23.48
C ARG A 316 4.00 -0.13 -22.20
N VAL A 317 3.00 0.59 -21.70
CA VAL A 317 2.19 0.17 -20.56
C VAL A 317 1.54 -1.19 -20.80
N ILE A 318 1.61 -2.06 -19.78
CA ILE A 318 0.89 -3.32 -19.79
C ILE A 318 -0.60 -3.06 -19.56
N THR A 319 -1.42 -3.53 -20.49
CA THR A 319 -2.88 -3.41 -20.43
C THR A 319 -3.56 -4.72 -20.03
N GLY A 320 -4.71 -4.58 -19.37
CA GLY A 320 -5.60 -5.70 -19.04
C GLY A 320 -6.57 -6.03 -20.19
N ALA A 321 -7.50 -6.96 -19.95
CA ALA A 321 -8.50 -7.37 -20.93
C ALA A 321 -9.32 -6.20 -21.50
N ASN A 322 -9.60 -5.19 -20.68
CA ASN A 322 -10.38 -4.01 -21.08
C ASN A 322 -9.54 -2.94 -21.79
N LYS A 323 -8.32 -3.26 -22.27
CA LYS A 323 -7.32 -2.35 -22.85
C LYS A 323 -6.89 -1.17 -21.95
N ARG A 324 -7.39 -1.08 -20.72
CA ARG A 324 -6.93 -0.12 -19.70
C ARG A 324 -5.56 -0.54 -19.16
N PRO A 325 -4.66 0.42 -18.84
CA PRO A 325 -3.41 0.11 -18.17
C PRO A 325 -3.68 -0.48 -16.79
N LEU A 326 -2.93 -1.51 -16.42
CA LEU A 326 -3.00 -2.12 -15.09
C LEU A 326 -2.39 -1.17 -14.06
N LYS A 327 -3.05 -1.00 -12.90
CA LYS A 327 -2.52 -0.21 -11.79
C LYS A 327 -1.40 -0.97 -11.07
N SER A 328 -0.21 -0.36 -11.00
CA SER A 328 0.97 -0.89 -10.29
C SER A 328 0.97 -0.54 -8.79
N LEU A 329 1.95 -1.06 -8.04
CA LEU A 329 2.14 -0.71 -6.62
C LEU A 329 2.36 0.81 -6.43
N ALA A 330 3.15 1.44 -7.28
CA ALA A 330 3.37 2.89 -7.24
C ALA A 330 2.07 3.67 -7.48
N ASP A 331 1.26 3.26 -8.45
CA ASP A 331 0.00 3.92 -8.81
C ASP A 331 -1.05 3.85 -7.70
N MET A 332 -1.00 2.83 -6.85
CA MET A 332 -1.87 2.73 -5.69
C MET A 332 -1.51 3.77 -4.61
N LEU A 333 -0.25 4.19 -4.53
CA LEU A 333 0.21 5.17 -3.55
C LEU A 333 0.08 6.61 -4.06
N LYS A 334 0.45 6.86 -5.31
CA LYS A 334 0.53 8.21 -5.91
C LYS A 334 -0.79 8.69 -6.53
N GLY A 335 -0.88 10.00 -6.77
CA GLY A 335 -1.99 10.62 -7.50
C GLY A 335 -3.22 10.97 -6.64
N LYS A 336 -4.25 11.55 -7.28
CA LYS A 336 -5.49 11.99 -6.60
C LYS A 336 -6.29 10.81 -6.02
N GLN A 337 -6.30 9.68 -6.73
CA GLN A 337 -6.94 8.44 -6.29
C GLN A 337 -5.98 7.52 -5.49
N GLY A 338 -4.77 8.00 -5.18
CA GLY A 338 -3.80 7.24 -4.41
C GLY A 338 -4.13 7.23 -2.91
N ARG A 339 -3.53 6.29 -2.18
CA ARG A 339 -3.79 6.09 -0.74
C ARG A 339 -3.58 7.36 0.10
N PHE A 340 -2.52 8.14 -0.15
CA PHE A 340 -2.22 9.32 0.67
C PHE A 340 -3.33 10.38 0.61
N ARG A 341 -3.77 10.74 -0.59
CA ARG A 341 -4.78 11.81 -0.76
C ARG A 341 -6.19 11.32 -0.51
N GLN A 342 -6.55 10.15 -1.04
CA GLN A 342 -7.93 9.68 -1.01
C GLN A 342 -8.32 8.97 0.28
N ASN A 343 -7.40 8.26 0.94
CA ASN A 343 -7.73 7.39 2.08
C ASN A 343 -7.14 7.84 3.41
N LEU A 344 -5.95 8.46 3.41
CA LEU A 344 -5.34 8.96 4.65
C LEU A 344 -5.91 10.33 5.03
N LEU A 345 -5.91 11.28 4.09
CA LEU A 345 -6.46 12.62 4.29
C LEU A 345 -7.98 12.67 4.07
N GLY A 346 -8.48 11.97 3.06
CA GLY A 346 -9.91 11.75 2.85
C GLY A 346 -10.37 10.51 3.60
N LYS A 347 -11.25 10.67 4.58
CA LYS A 347 -11.94 9.53 5.20
C LYS A 347 -13.42 9.77 5.17
N ARG A 348 -14.16 8.72 4.79
CA ARG A 348 -15.59 8.67 5.07
C ARG A 348 -15.72 8.42 6.56
N VAL A 349 -16.58 9.21 7.20
CA VAL A 349 -16.79 9.16 8.64
C VAL A 349 -18.23 8.74 8.90
N ASP A 350 -18.41 7.91 9.91
CA ASP A 350 -19.73 7.59 10.46
C ASP A 350 -20.28 8.81 11.23
N TYR A 351 -21.52 8.72 11.70
CA TYR A 351 -22.20 9.84 12.41
C TYR A 351 -22.24 11.13 11.60
N SER A 352 -22.48 10.98 10.30
CA SER A 352 -22.64 12.09 9.37
C SER A 352 -23.92 11.97 8.54
N GLY A 353 -24.49 13.11 8.20
CA GLY A 353 -25.71 13.24 7.39
C GLY A 353 -25.55 14.32 6.34
N ARG A 354 -26.43 14.34 5.33
CA ARG A 354 -26.50 15.42 4.34
C ARG A 354 -27.95 15.69 3.99
N SER A 355 -28.34 16.95 3.92
CA SER A 355 -29.63 17.36 3.36
C SER A 355 -29.57 18.75 2.74
N VAL A 356 -30.63 19.10 2.01
CA VAL A 356 -30.86 20.43 1.45
C VAL A 356 -31.08 21.43 2.58
N ILE A 357 -30.53 22.63 2.42
CA ILE A 357 -30.74 23.72 3.38
C ILE A 357 -31.94 24.58 2.98
N VAL A 358 -32.67 25.05 3.98
CA VAL A 358 -33.76 26.01 3.86
C VAL A 358 -33.57 27.12 4.89
N VAL A 359 -34.23 28.25 4.66
CA VAL A 359 -34.13 29.40 5.55
C VAL A 359 -34.85 29.13 6.88
N GLY A 360 -34.17 29.39 8.00
CA GLY A 360 -34.73 29.34 9.35
C GLY A 360 -34.65 30.70 10.03
N PRO A 361 -35.53 31.66 9.70
CA PRO A 361 -35.40 33.05 10.18
C PRO A 361 -35.69 33.22 11.67
N GLU A 362 -36.40 32.26 12.29
CA GLU A 362 -36.76 32.28 13.71
C GLU A 362 -35.66 31.71 14.63
N LEU A 363 -34.63 31.08 14.04
CA LEU A 363 -33.53 30.49 14.79
C LEU A 363 -32.66 31.57 15.42
N LYS A 364 -31.98 31.24 16.52
CA LYS A 364 -30.90 32.08 17.04
C LYS A 364 -29.62 31.83 16.24
N LEU A 365 -28.66 32.76 16.31
CA LEU A 365 -27.40 32.67 15.55
C LEU A 365 -26.61 31.38 15.83
N HIS A 366 -26.69 30.85 17.05
CA HIS A 366 -26.02 29.61 17.47
C HIS A 366 -26.85 28.33 17.22
N GLN A 367 -28.06 28.44 16.67
CA GLN A 367 -28.97 27.32 16.47
C GLN A 367 -29.10 26.93 15.01
N CYS A 368 -29.32 25.64 14.76
CA CYS A 368 -29.69 25.12 13.45
C CYS A 368 -30.89 24.18 13.58
N GLY A 369 -31.80 24.20 12.60
CA GLY A 369 -32.91 23.24 12.59
C GLY A 369 -32.47 21.91 11.99
N LEU A 370 -32.52 20.85 12.78
CA LEU A 370 -32.15 19.50 12.37
C LEU A 370 -33.40 18.62 12.20
N PRO A 371 -33.61 17.98 11.03
CA PRO A 371 -34.75 17.10 10.83
C PRO A 371 -34.80 15.95 11.83
N LYS A 372 -35.97 15.73 12.44
CA LYS A 372 -36.22 14.65 13.42
C LYS A 372 -35.68 13.28 12.98
N LYS A 373 -35.93 12.88 11.73
CA LYS A 373 -35.45 11.59 11.20
C LYS A 373 -33.93 11.52 11.06
N MET A 374 -33.30 12.64 10.69
CA MET A 374 -31.84 12.70 10.59
C MET A 374 -31.21 12.64 11.98
N ALA A 375 -31.75 13.42 12.93
CA ALA A 375 -31.30 13.41 14.31
C ALA A 375 -31.45 12.02 14.96
N LEU A 376 -32.60 11.36 14.73
CA LEU A 376 -32.83 10.00 15.22
C LEU A 376 -31.76 9.01 14.75
N GLU A 377 -31.33 9.10 13.48
CA GLU A 377 -30.26 8.26 12.92
C GLU A 377 -28.87 8.59 13.46
N LEU A 378 -28.53 9.89 13.51
CA LEU A 378 -27.22 10.36 13.98
C LEU A 378 -26.98 10.04 15.45
N PHE A 379 -28.00 10.15 16.30
CA PHE A 379 -27.89 10.00 17.75
C PHE A 379 -28.29 8.60 18.27
N LYS A 380 -28.50 7.61 17.39
CA LYS A 380 -28.97 6.25 17.78
C LYS A 380 -28.29 5.65 19.01
N PRO A 381 -26.95 5.60 19.11
CA PRO A 381 -26.31 4.96 20.27
C PRO A 381 -26.59 5.70 21.58
N PHE A 382 -26.67 7.03 21.55
CA PHE A 382 -26.98 7.85 22.73
C PHE A 382 -28.41 7.62 23.20
N ILE A 383 -29.35 7.49 22.27
CA ILE A 383 -30.75 7.15 22.55
C ILE A 383 -30.83 5.76 23.21
N TYR A 384 -30.09 4.76 22.69
CA TYR A 384 -30.07 3.42 23.29
C TYR A 384 -29.56 3.43 24.72
N ALA A 385 -28.49 4.18 25.00
CA ALA A 385 -27.94 4.32 26.35
C ALA A 385 -28.93 5.00 27.31
N ARG A 386 -29.64 6.03 26.87
CA ARG A 386 -30.64 6.74 27.68
C ARG A 386 -31.91 5.92 27.92
N LEU A 387 -32.37 5.16 26.92
CA LEU A 387 -33.51 4.24 27.06
C LEU A 387 -33.25 3.14 28.10
N ASP A 388 -32.02 2.64 28.16
CA ASP A 388 -31.57 1.67 29.17
C ASP A 388 -31.47 2.32 30.55
N ALA A 389 -30.83 3.49 30.65
CA ALA A 389 -30.68 4.22 31.91
C ALA A 389 -32.02 4.61 32.56
N LYS A 390 -33.05 4.94 31.76
CA LYS A 390 -34.41 5.25 32.23
C LYS A 390 -35.28 4.00 32.46
N GLY A 391 -34.78 2.80 32.14
CA GLY A 391 -35.49 1.54 32.33
C GLY A 391 -36.61 1.24 31.31
N HIS A 392 -36.70 1.99 30.20
CA HIS A 392 -37.67 1.73 29.13
C HIS A 392 -37.31 0.50 28.29
N ALA A 393 -36.02 0.13 28.25
CA ALA A 393 -35.54 -1.08 27.61
C ALA A 393 -34.49 -1.77 28.48
N SER A 394 -34.62 -3.08 28.70
CA SER A 394 -33.63 -3.86 29.46
C SER A 394 -32.51 -4.44 28.60
N THR A 395 -32.64 -4.36 27.28
CA THR A 395 -31.65 -4.87 26.32
C THR A 395 -31.53 -3.95 25.11
N VAL A 396 -30.33 -3.89 24.52
CA VAL A 396 -30.07 -3.12 23.28
C VAL A 396 -30.99 -3.53 22.14
N LYS A 397 -31.36 -4.81 22.04
CA LYS A 397 -32.31 -5.30 21.02
C LYS A 397 -33.71 -4.73 21.21
N GLN A 398 -34.18 -4.65 22.46
CA GLN A 398 -35.46 -4.02 22.77
C GLN A 398 -35.42 -2.52 22.47
N ALA A 399 -34.37 -1.82 22.89
CA ALA A 399 -34.16 -0.40 22.58
C ALA A 399 -34.18 -0.14 21.08
N LYS A 400 -33.46 -0.97 20.29
CA LYS A 400 -33.49 -0.91 18.82
C LYS A 400 -34.90 -1.04 18.26
N LYS A 401 -35.70 -1.98 18.76
CA LYS A 401 -37.09 -2.19 18.34
C LYS A 401 -38.01 -1.03 18.72
N LEU A 402 -37.75 -0.35 19.85
CA LEU A 402 -38.50 0.85 20.25
C LEU A 402 -38.21 2.03 19.32
N VAL A 403 -36.93 2.23 18.97
CA VAL A 403 -36.49 3.27 18.03
C VAL A 403 -37.01 3.01 16.61
N GLU A 404 -36.95 1.77 16.11
CA GLU A 404 -37.51 1.40 14.80
C GLU A 404 -39.03 1.60 14.70
N LYS A 405 -39.73 1.54 15.83
CA LYS A 405 -41.19 1.79 15.90
C LYS A 405 -41.55 3.26 16.15
N GLU A 406 -40.56 4.15 16.27
CA GLU A 406 -40.75 5.59 16.49
C GLU A 406 -41.73 5.90 17.64
N LYS A 407 -41.62 5.17 18.76
CA LYS A 407 -42.50 5.38 19.92
C LYS A 407 -42.36 6.80 20.50
N PRO A 408 -43.41 7.36 21.13
CA PRO A 408 -43.38 8.70 21.76
C PRO A 408 -42.19 8.92 22.71
N GLU A 409 -41.92 7.95 23.59
CA GLU A 409 -40.82 7.98 24.56
C GLU A 409 -39.43 8.22 23.91
N VAL A 410 -39.26 7.83 22.66
CA VAL A 410 -37.99 8.00 21.91
C VAL A 410 -37.78 9.46 21.54
N TRP A 411 -38.85 10.20 21.23
CA TRP A 411 -38.77 11.61 20.88
C TRP A 411 -38.42 12.46 22.10
N ASP A 412 -39.02 12.16 23.26
CA ASP A 412 -38.70 12.84 24.52
C ASP A 412 -37.22 12.64 24.91
N ILE A 413 -36.70 11.43 24.71
CA ILE A 413 -35.28 11.13 24.95
C ILE A 413 -34.38 11.79 23.91
N LEU A 414 -34.82 11.88 22.66
CA LEU A 414 -34.04 12.54 21.60
C LEU A 414 -33.87 14.03 21.91
N ASP A 415 -34.93 14.70 22.35
CA ASP A 415 -34.87 16.11 22.78
C ASP A 415 -33.92 16.30 23.97
N GLU A 416 -33.90 15.37 24.92
CA GLU A 416 -32.95 15.40 26.04
C GLU A 416 -31.50 15.19 25.60
N VAL A 417 -31.25 14.27 24.66
CA VAL A 417 -29.90 13.92 24.18
C VAL A 417 -29.27 15.05 23.35
N ILE A 418 -30.09 15.75 22.59
CA ILE A 418 -29.63 16.82 21.68
C ILE A 418 -29.33 18.13 22.44
N ARG A 419 -29.95 18.31 23.60
CA ARG A 419 -29.74 19.50 24.42
C ARG A 419 -28.27 19.62 24.82
N GLU A 420 -27.68 20.80 24.56
CA GLU A 420 -26.26 21.10 24.82
C GLU A 420 -25.28 20.19 24.06
N HIS A 421 -25.75 19.51 23.00
CA HIS A 421 -24.90 18.70 22.14
C HIS A 421 -24.73 19.38 20.77
N PRO A 422 -23.64 20.12 20.52
CA PRO A 422 -23.43 20.80 19.26
C PRO A 422 -23.27 19.82 18.09
N VAL A 423 -23.60 20.27 16.89
CA VAL A 423 -23.34 19.59 15.61
C VAL A 423 -22.56 20.51 14.68
N LEU A 424 -21.69 19.93 13.85
CA LEU A 424 -20.91 20.67 12.88
C LEU A 424 -21.62 20.66 11.52
N LEU A 425 -21.89 21.85 10.98
CA LEU A 425 -22.37 22.02 9.61
C LEU A 425 -21.20 22.36 8.68
N ASN A 426 -21.16 21.72 7.52
CA ASN A 426 -20.14 21.95 6.50
C ASN A 426 -20.76 22.02 5.10
N ARG A 427 -20.34 23.03 4.32
CA ARG A 427 -20.68 23.15 2.89
C ARG A 427 -19.44 22.88 2.03
N ALA A 428 -19.62 22.00 1.03
CA ALA A 428 -18.60 21.76 0.02
C ALA A 428 -18.78 22.75 -1.15
N PRO A 429 -17.71 23.35 -1.70
CA PRO A 429 -16.31 23.24 -1.29
C PRO A 429 -15.96 24.13 -0.09
N THR A 430 -15.19 23.59 0.87
CA THR A 430 -14.69 24.35 2.03
C THR A 430 -13.45 25.16 1.64
N LEU A 431 -13.60 26.48 1.44
CA LEU A 431 -12.50 27.36 1.01
C LEU A 431 -11.68 27.94 2.18
N HIS A 432 -12.31 28.10 3.34
CA HIS A 432 -11.71 28.68 4.54
C HIS A 432 -12.35 28.10 5.80
N ARG A 433 -11.76 28.37 6.97
CA ARG A 433 -12.23 27.83 8.25
C ARG A 433 -13.72 28.10 8.56
N LEU A 434 -14.26 29.24 8.14
CA LEU A 434 -15.67 29.59 8.39
C LEU A 434 -16.69 28.73 7.61
N GLY A 435 -16.22 27.87 6.70
CA GLY A 435 -17.08 26.90 6.00
C GLY A 435 -17.45 25.68 6.85
N ILE A 436 -16.96 25.61 8.08
CA ILE A 436 -17.35 24.64 9.11
C ILE A 436 -17.66 25.42 10.38
N GLN A 437 -18.87 25.29 10.91
CA GLN A 437 -19.27 25.93 12.17
C GLN A 437 -20.12 24.96 13.00
N ALA A 438 -20.08 25.14 14.32
CA ALA A 438 -20.89 24.39 15.26
C ALA A 438 -22.20 25.13 15.56
N PHE A 439 -23.28 24.37 15.70
CA PHE A 439 -24.60 24.87 16.07
C PHE A 439 -25.28 23.92 17.05
N GLU A 440 -26.13 24.47 17.91
CA GLU A 440 -27.06 23.68 18.71
C GLU A 440 -28.24 23.23 17.84
N PRO A 441 -28.56 21.92 17.80
CA PRO A 441 -29.65 21.44 16.98
C PRO A 441 -30.99 21.72 17.67
N THR A 442 -31.93 22.29 16.92
CA THR A 442 -33.35 22.32 17.28
C THR A 442 -34.09 21.33 16.40
N LEU A 443 -34.93 20.47 16.99
CA LEU A 443 -35.68 19.49 16.21
C LEU A 443 -36.75 20.19 15.37
N VAL A 444 -36.69 19.99 14.05
CA VAL A 444 -37.68 20.51 13.11
C VAL A 444 -38.39 19.39 12.37
N GLU A 445 -39.64 19.65 12.00
CA GLU A 445 -40.40 18.77 11.12
C GLU A 445 -39.89 18.87 9.67
N GLY A 446 -40.07 17.78 8.91
CA GLY A 446 -39.64 17.70 7.52
C GLY A 446 -38.28 17.02 7.33
N LYS A 447 -37.58 17.36 6.24
CA LYS A 447 -36.33 16.71 5.81
C LYS A 447 -35.18 17.68 5.54
N ALA A 448 -35.44 18.98 5.52
CA ALA A 448 -34.44 20.00 5.20
C ALA A 448 -33.81 20.58 6.47
N ILE A 449 -32.52 20.91 6.39
CA ILE A 449 -31.81 21.58 7.48
C ILE A 449 -32.16 23.05 7.44
N GLN A 450 -32.55 23.63 8.56
CA GLN A 450 -32.79 25.07 8.64
C GLN A 450 -31.52 25.79 9.08
N LEU A 451 -31.14 26.82 8.33
CA LEU A 451 -29.94 27.61 8.60
C LEU A 451 -30.31 29.07 8.85
N HIS A 452 -29.60 29.70 9.79
CA HIS A 452 -29.76 31.11 10.09
C HIS A 452 -29.27 31.99 8.91
N PRO A 453 -30.04 33.00 8.45
CA PRO A 453 -29.66 33.80 7.27
C PRO A 453 -28.29 34.50 7.37
N LEU A 454 -27.90 34.98 8.56
CA LEU A 454 -26.64 35.70 8.75
C LEU A 454 -25.39 34.82 8.57
N VAL A 455 -25.49 33.50 8.73
CA VAL A 455 -24.32 32.61 8.54
C VAL A 455 -24.16 32.17 7.08
N CYS A 456 -25.16 32.39 6.22
CA CYS A 456 -25.10 32.04 4.80
C CYS A 456 -23.90 32.68 4.08
N ALA A 457 -23.56 33.92 4.41
CA ALA A 457 -22.39 34.60 3.84
C ALA A 457 -21.08 33.89 4.19
N ALA A 458 -20.95 33.38 5.42
CA ALA A 458 -19.78 32.62 5.85
C ALA A 458 -19.68 31.27 5.12
N PHE A 459 -20.81 30.57 4.91
CA PHE A 459 -20.81 29.34 4.12
C PHE A 459 -20.76 29.56 2.61
N ASN A 460 -20.87 30.82 2.16
CA ASN A 460 -21.10 31.20 0.77
C ASN A 460 -22.28 30.42 0.15
N ALA A 461 -23.35 30.26 0.93
CA ALA A 461 -24.50 29.41 0.63
C ALA A 461 -25.75 30.24 0.31
N ASP A 462 -26.57 29.74 -0.59
CA ASP A 462 -27.91 30.24 -0.89
C ASP A 462 -28.94 29.11 -0.74
N PHE A 463 -30.21 29.38 -1.03
CA PHE A 463 -31.32 28.46 -0.78
C PHE A 463 -31.95 27.93 -2.07
N ASP A 464 -31.17 27.81 -3.15
CA ASP A 464 -31.62 27.37 -4.48
C ASP A 464 -31.54 25.84 -4.70
N GLY A 465 -31.08 25.10 -3.69
CA GLY A 465 -30.85 23.65 -3.76
C GLY A 465 -29.55 23.18 -3.10
N ASP A 466 -28.77 24.12 -2.57
CA ASP A 466 -27.57 23.86 -1.78
C ASP A 466 -27.77 22.80 -0.68
N GLN A 467 -26.72 22.01 -0.45
CA GLN A 467 -26.72 20.93 0.54
C GLN A 467 -25.59 21.12 1.54
N MET A 468 -25.87 20.83 2.81
CA MET A 468 -24.88 20.81 3.88
C MET A 468 -24.74 19.42 4.47
N ALA A 469 -23.50 19.09 4.85
CA ALA A 469 -23.20 17.91 5.65
C ALA A 469 -23.24 18.27 7.13
N VAL A 470 -23.78 17.35 7.93
CA VAL A 470 -23.84 17.43 9.40
C VAL A 470 -22.89 16.37 9.97
N HIS A 471 -22.11 16.72 10.98
CA HIS A 471 -21.26 15.79 11.72
C HIS A 471 -21.48 15.94 13.22
N VAL A 472 -21.48 14.82 13.95
CA VAL A 472 -21.70 14.81 15.40
C VAL A 472 -20.37 14.60 16.15
N PRO A 473 -19.93 15.54 16.99
CA PRO A 473 -18.77 15.34 17.88
C PRO A 473 -19.09 14.33 18.98
N LEU A 474 -18.32 13.25 19.07
CA LEU A 474 -18.65 12.12 19.96
C LEU A 474 -17.99 12.18 21.33
N SER A 475 -16.75 12.69 21.42
CA SER A 475 -16.05 12.79 22.70
C SER A 475 -16.39 14.10 23.41
N LEU A 476 -16.27 14.10 24.73
CA LEU A 476 -16.55 15.30 25.54
C LEU A 476 -15.61 16.45 25.15
N GLU A 477 -14.34 16.16 24.89
CA GLU A 477 -13.36 17.15 24.48
C GLU A 477 -13.73 17.77 23.12
N ALA A 478 -14.20 16.96 22.17
CA ALA A 478 -14.62 17.45 20.86
C ALA A 478 -15.92 18.26 20.94
N GLN A 479 -16.82 17.91 21.86
CA GLN A 479 -18.04 18.69 22.13
C GLN A 479 -17.70 20.05 22.75
N LEU A 480 -16.78 20.08 23.72
CA LEU A 480 -16.30 21.31 24.34
C LEU A 480 -15.52 22.19 23.36
N GLU A 481 -14.68 21.59 22.50
CA GLU A 481 -13.96 22.30 21.43
C GLU A 481 -14.95 22.91 20.42
N ALA A 482 -16.02 22.19 20.08
CA ALA A 482 -17.05 22.70 19.18
C ALA A 482 -17.94 23.78 19.82
N ALA A 483 -18.10 23.78 21.14
CA ALA A 483 -18.89 24.77 21.88
C ALA A 483 -18.13 26.08 22.17
N CYS A 484 -16.79 26.03 22.16
CA CYS A 484 -15.90 27.21 22.23
C CYS A 484 -15.87 27.97 20.90
#